data_AF-A0A0Q0EJD8-F1
#
_entry.id   AF-A0A0Q0EJD8-F1
#
_cell.length_a   1.000
_cell.length_b   1.000
_cell.length_c   1.000
_cell.angle_alpha   90.00
_cell.angle_beta   90.00
_cell.angle_gamma   90.00
#
_symmetry.space_group_name_H-M   'P 1'
#
loop_
_entity.id
_entity.type
_entity.pdbx_description
1 polymer ?
#
loop_
_entity_poly.entity_id
_entity_poly.type
_entity_poly.pdbx_seq_one_letter_code
_entity_poly.pdbx_strand_id
1 'polypeptide(L)'
;MRWGTYFAVLASILSVGLAIGVSMPLVSLRLADWGYGTFAIGVMAAMPAVGVLVGAGVASALASRFGTANLMRLCLWSGAVSVGALALLPYYPVWLVLRLMLGMILTIVFVLGESWINQLVIERLRGRLVALYGSTYALSQLAGPLLLGVIGTEADYGFWIGVLLMTCSPLLLLGRTGAPSTESASVTFADLLGFCRGMPAIAGAVALFAAFEALILTLLPIYCIRHGFTPEIALMMVSAVVVGDAALQLPIGLLADKISRRTLFTGCASALMLSSLAIPLLVNTVVIWPLWVLFGASAGGLFTLSLILIGERYRDDALVRANAHVAQLWGIGCLLGPLAAGAGSQWISIDALPLLMAAGAFGLLVLTMRRGAFGASAAQA
;
A
#
# COMPACT_ATOMS: atom_id res chain seq x y z
N MET A 1 17.88 25.67 4.20
CA MET A 1 17.33 24.30 4.26
C MET A 1 17.78 23.63 5.56
N ARG A 2 16.87 23.07 6.36
CA ARG A 2 17.19 22.46 7.67
C ARG A 2 17.32 20.94 7.54
N TRP A 3 18.47 20.46 7.10
CA TRP A 3 18.73 19.03 6.83
C TRP A 3 18.44 18.11 8.01
N GLY A 4 18.80 18.52 9.24
CA GLY A 4 18.51 17.70 10.42
C GLY A 4 17.01 17.48 10.66
N THR A 5 16.15 18.43 10.30
CA THR A 5 14.69 18.27 10.42
C THR A 5 14.17 17.34 9.32
N TYR A 6 14.69 17.47 8.10
CA TYR A 6 14.34 16.60 6.97
C TYR A 6 14.65 15.13 7.29
N PHE A 7 15.86 14.82 7.75
CA PHE A 7 16.23 13.46 8.11
C PHE A 7 15.46 12.91 9.32
N ALA A 8 15.07 13.75 10.27
CA ALA A 8 14.23 13.33 11.40
C ALA A 8 12.81 12.92 10.94
N VAL A 9 12.20 13.71 10.05
CA VAL A 9 10.89 13.37 9.46
C VAL A 9 10.99 12.11 8.60
N LEU A 10 12.06 11.99 7.81
CA LEU A 10 12.34 10.80 6.99
C LEU A 10 12.54 9.53 7.85
N ALA A 11 13.31 9.61 8.93
CA ALA A 11 13.50 8.49 9.86
C ALA A 11 12.16 8.08 10.52
N SER A 12 11.28 9.05 10.77
CA SER A 12 9.96 8.79 11.35
C SER A 12 9.07 8.01 10.40
N ILE A 13 8.99 8.42 9.12
CA ILE A 13 8.18 7.70 8.13
C ILE A 13 8.70 6.29 7.90
N LEU A 14 10.03 6.13 7.86
CA LEU A 14 10.69 4.84 7.68
C LEU A 14 10.41 3.90 8.86
N SER A 15 10.40 4.43 10.08
CA SER A 15 10.10 3.65 11.28
C SER A 15 8.66 3.13 11.27
N VAL A 16 7.69 3.97 10.90
CA VAL A 16 6.28 3.56 10.79
C VAL A 16 6.07 2.57 9.63
N GLY A 17 6.64 2.86 8.45
CA GLY A 17 6.49 2.01 7.27
C GLY A 17 7.06 0.60 7.50
N LEU A 18 8.24 0.50 8.13
CA LEU A 18 8.83 -0.79 8.48
C LEU A 18 8.03 -1.53 9.55
N ALA A 19 7.57 -0.84 10.61
CA ALA A 19 6.72 -1.46 11.64
C ALA A 19 5.43 -2.03 11.05
N ILE A 20 4.80 -1.32 10.11
CA ILE A 20 3.59 -1.78 9.44
C ILE A 20 3.89 -2.93 8.47
N GLY A 21 4.94 -2.80 7.65
CA GLY A 21 5.37 -3.82 6.71
C GLY A 21 5.69 -5.16 7.38
N VAL A 22 6.28 -5.12 8.59
CA VAL A 22 6.50 -6.32 9.42
C VAL A 22 5.19 -6.80 10.04
N SER A 23 4.37 -5.90 10.60
CA SER A 23 3.13 -6.30 11.29
C SER A 23 2.10 -6.97 10.36
N MET A 24 2.05 -6.59 9.07
CA MET A 24 1.06 -7.07 8.10
C MET A 24 1.06 -8.61 7.94
N PRO A 25 2.17 -9.25 7.52
CA PRO A 25 2.24 -10.70 7.40
C PRO A 25 2.26 -11.39 8.77
N LEU A 26 2.93 -10.81 9.79
CA LEU A 26 3.04 -11.44 11.12
C LEU A 26 1.67 -11.60 11.80
N VAL A 27 0.82 -10.57 11.76
CA VAL A 27 -0.55 -10.62 12.28
C VAL A 27 -1.36 -11.70 11.55
N SER A 28 -1.21 -11.79 10.23
CA SER A 28 -1.96 -12.75 9.41
C SER A 28 -1.56 -14.19 9.75
N LEU A 29 -0.25 -14.45 9.90
CA LEU A 29 0.30 -15.74 10.30
C LEU A 29 -0.17 -16.15 11.70
N ARG A 30 -0.06 -15.25 12.69
CA ARG A 30 -0.53 -15.50 14.06
C ARG A 30 -2.02 -15.83 14.13
N LEU A 31 -2.87 -15.13 13.36
CA LEU A 31 -4.30 -15.43 13.30
C LEU A 31 -4.57 -16.81 12.69
N ALA A 32 -3.80 -17.21 11.67
CA ALA A 32 -3.91 -18.54 11.10
C ALA A 32 -3.48 -19.63 12.11
N ASP A 33 -2.41 -19.39 12.87
CA ASP A 33 -1.95 -20.29 13.94
C ASP A 33 -3.00 -20.44 15.06
N TRP A 34 -3.75 -19.39 15.36
CA TRP A 34 -4.88 -19.42 16.30
C TRP A 34 -6.13 -20.09 15.72
N GLY A 35 -6.10 -20.57 14.48
CA GLY A 35 -7.21 -21.26 13.83
C GLY A 35 -8.31 -20.32 13.28
N TYR A 36 -8.04 -19.01 13.14
CA TYR A 36 -9.00 -18.11 12.50
C TYR A 36 -9.08 -18.37 10.99
N GLY A 37 -10.31 -18.34 10.46
CA GLY A 37 -10.54 -18.47 9.03
C GLY A 37 -10.00 -17.30 8.20
N THR A 38 -9.83 -17.51 6.90
CA THR A 38 -9.29 -16.52 5.96
C THR A 38 -10.16 -15.26 5.84
N PHE A 39 -11.47 -15.33 6.10
CA PHE A 39 -12.32 -14.14 6.16
C PHE A 39 -11.96 -13.26 7.37
N ALA A 40 -11.75 -13.86 8.55
CA ALA A 40 -11.37 -13.13 9.75
C ALA A 40 -9.99 -12.45 9.59
N ILE A 41 -9.05 -13.13 8.90
CA ILE A 41 -7.75 -12.56 8.51
C ILE A 41 -7.95 -11.40 7.52
N GLY A 42 -8.82 -11.58 6.52
CA GLY A 42 -9.19 -10.53 5.57
C GLY A 42 -9.78 -9.27 6.23
N VAL A 43 -10.66 -9.45 7.21
CA VAL A 43 -11.19 -8.34 8.03
C VAL A 43 -10.06 -7.63 8.79
N MET A 44 -9.15 -8.39 9.41
CA MET A 44 -8.00 -7.83 10.13
C MET A 44 -7.03 -7.08 9.21
N ALA A 45 -6.85 -7.57 7.98
CA ALA A 45 -6.04 -6.95 6.93
C ALA A 45 -6.66 -5.65 6.41
N ALA A 46 -7.99 -5.53 6.42
CA ALA A 46 -8.70 -4.36 5.95
C ALA A 46 -8.83 -3.22 6.99
N MET A 47 -8.68 -3.51 8.30
CA MET A 47 -8.80 -2.51 9.36
C MET A 47 -7.83 -1.31 9.23
N PRO A 48 -6.55 -1.48 8.84
CA PRO A 48 -5.68 -0.34 8.57
C PRO A 48 -6.25 0.59 7.51
N ALA A 49 -6.88 0.09 6.45
CA ALA A 49 -7.49 0.93 5.40
C ALA A 49 -8.66 1.78 5.94
N VAL A 50 -9.48 1.21 6.84
CA VAL A 50 -10.51 1.97 7.57
C VAL A 50 -9.85 3.06 8.42
N GLY A 51 -8.77 2.72 9.12
CA GLY A 51 -7.96 3.67 9.88
C GLY A 51 -7.41 4.79 9.02
N VAL A 52 -6.97 4.50 7.79
CA VAL A 52 -6.47 5.52 6.86
C VAL A 52 -7.57 6.53 6.51
N LEU A 53 -8.78 6.05 6.19
CA LEU A 53 -9.91 6.92 5.84
C LEU A 53 -10.31 7.84 7.00
N VAL A 54 -10.36 7.31 8.23
CA VAL A 54 -10.63 8.10 9.44
C VAL A 54 -9.50 9.07 9.73
N GLY A 55 -8.25 8.60 9.66
CA GLY A 55 -7.03 9.36 9.91
C GLY A 55 -6.89 10.58 9.01
N ALA A 56 -7.22 10.44 7.73
CA ALA A 56 -7.19 11.53 6.75
C ALA A 56 -8.14 12.67 7.13
N GLY A 57 -9.34 12.35 7.63
CA GLY A 57 -10.34 13.34 8.03
C GLY A 57 -9.98 14.09 9.33
N VAL A 58 -9.28 13.43 10.26
CA VAL A 58 -8.93 14.03 11.55
C VAL A 58 -7.54 14.66 11.61
N ALA A 59 -6.65 14.36 10.64
CA ALA A 59 -5.26 14.79 10.65
C ALA A 59 -5.09 16.31 10.84
N SER A 60 -5.77 17.13 10.02
CA SER A 60 -5.66 18.59 10.10
C SER A 60 -6.26 19.17 11.38
N ALA A 61 -7.39 18.63 11.83
CA ALA A 61 -8.05 19.08 13.06
C ALA A 61 -7.22 18.75 14.32
N LEU A 62 -6.56 17.60 14.34
CA LEU A 62 -5.63 17.24 15.41
C LEU A 62 -4.36 18.09 15.32
N ALA A 63 -3.84 18.34 14.12
CA ALA A 63 -2.62 19.11 13.91
C ALA A 63 -2.77 20.56 14.36
N SER A 64 -3.92 21.19 14.12
CA SER A 64 -4.21 22.55 14.58
C SER A 64 -4.32 22.65 16.11
N ARG A 65 -4.80 21.59 16.78
CA ARG A 65 -4.93 21.55 18.25
C ARG A 65 -3.63 21.24 18.98
N PHE A 66 -2.88 20.25 18.52
CA PHE A 66 -1.70 19.74 19.24
C PHE A 66 -0.38 20.30 18.69
N GLY A 67 -0.40 20.86 17.48
CA GLY A 67 0.78 21.22 16.72
C GLY A 67 1.40 20.01 16.00
N THR A 68 1.76 20.19 14.73
CA THR A 68 2.21 19.11 13.83
C THR A 68 3.37 18.29 14.39
N ALA A 69 4.40 18.92 14.95
CA ALA A 69 5.55 18.20 15.52
C ALA A 69 5.19 17.37 16.76
N ASN A 70 4.33 17.89 17.63
CA ASN A 70 3.90 17.20 18.84
C ASN A 70 2.96 16.04 18.50
N LEU A 71 2.01 16.28 17.59
CA LEU A 71 1.08 15.27 17.12
C LEU A 71 1.81 14.10 16.47
N MET A 72 2.81 14.36 15.63
CA MET A 72 3.61 13.31 15.01
C MET A 72 4.34 12.46 16.06
N ARG A 73 4.88 13.08 17.12
CA ARG A 73 5.46 12.34 18.26
C ARG A 73 4.42 11.50 19.00
N LEU A 74 3.25 12.06 19.32
CA LEU A 74 2.16 11.33 19.98
C LEU A 74 1.69 10.13 19.14
N CYS A 75 1.61 10.28 17.82
CA CYS A 75 1.28 9.20 16.89
C CYS A 75 2.33 8.08 16.92
N LEU A 76 3.62 8.43 16.98
CA LEU A 76 4.70 7.44 17.06
C LEU A 76 4.67 6.67 18.40
N TRP A 77 4.51 7.37 19.52
CA TRP A 77 4.38 6.74 20.85
C TRP A 77 3.15 5.85 20.95
N SER A 78 1.99 6.35 20.52
CA SER A 78 0.76 5.54 20.50
C SER A 78 0.86 4.35 19.55
N GLY A 79 1.59 4.48 18.45
CA GLY A 79 1.88 3.40 17.53
C GLY A 79 2.76 2.33 18.15
N ALA A 80 3.80 2.72 18.88
CA ALA A 80 4.63 1.78 19.65
C ALA A 80 3.79 1.02 20.70
N VAL A 81 2.93 1.71 21.44
CA VAL A 81 1.98 1.08 22.37
C VAL A 81 1.05 0.12 21.63
N SER A 82 0.54 0.52 20.46
CA SER A 82 -0.36 -0.31 19.67
C SER A 82 0.29 -1.58 19.16
N VAL A 83 1.52 -1.50 18.62
CA VAL A 83 2.29 -2.68 18.17
C VAL A 83 2.68 -3.56 19.37
N GLY A 84 3.07 -2.97 20.49
CA GLY A 84 3.38 -3.72 21.71
C GLY A 84 2.15 -4.43 22.28
N ALA A 85 0.99 -3.78 22.24
CA ALA A 85 -0.27 -4.38 22.65
C ALA A 85 -0.70 -5.55 21.73
N LEU A 86 -0.36 -5.52 20.43
CA LEU A 86 -0.57 -6.68 19.54
C LEU A 86 0.21 -7.91 20.04
N ALA A 87 1.45 -7.73 20.47
CA ALA A 87 2.27 -8.81 21.01
C ALA A 87 1.76 -9.34 22.37
N LEU A 88 1.21 -8.46 23.21
CA LEU A 88 0.85 -8.81 24.60
C LEU A 88 -0.61 -9.26 24.79
N LEU A 89 -1.53 -8.82 23.94
CA LEU A 89 -2.97 -9.03 24.11
C LEU A 89 -3.54 -9.87 22.95
N PRO A 90 -3.53 -11.21 23.04
CA PRO A 90 -3.95 -12.10 21.96
C PRO A 90 -5.48 -12.23 21.87
N TYR A 91 -6.18 -11.10 21.70
CA TYR A 91 -7.64 -11.06 21.58
C TYR A 91 -8.05 -10.43 20.25
N TYR A 92 -8.85 -11.14 19.47
CA TYR A 92 -9.26 -10.72 18.13
C TYR A 92 -9.92 -9.32 18.07
N PRO A 93 -10.89 -8.97 18.94
CA PRO A 93 -11.48 -7.63 18.91
C PRO A 93 -10.49 -6.52 19.26
N VAL A 94 -9.54 -6.80 20.15
CA VAL A 94 -8.48 -5.87 20.52
C VAL A 94 -7.57 -5.63 19.31
N TRP A 95 -7.16 -6.69 18.62
CA TRP A 95 -6.33 -6.60 17.42
C TRP A 95 -6.99 -5.77 16.30
N LEU A 96 -8.31 -5.87 16.12
CA LEU A 96 -9.04 -5.02 15.16
C LEU A 96 -8.89 -3.53 15.49
N VAL A 97 -9.12 -3.17 16.76
CA VAL A 97 -9.00 -1.77 17.22
C VAL A 97 -7.56 -1.28 17.09
N LEU A 98 -6.59 -2.08 17.49
CA LEU A 98 -5.16 -1.75 17.37
C LEU A 98 -4.74 -1.57 15.90
N ARG A 99 -5.22 -2.43 14.99
CA ARG A 99 -4.93 -2.32 13.55
C ARG A 99 -5.57 -1.09 12.93
N LEU A 100 -6.79 -0.75 13.34
CA LEU A 100 -7.44 0.49 12.94
C LEU A 100 -6.65 1.71 13.45
N MET A 101 -6.20 1.70 14.71
CA MET A 101 -5.35 2.75 15.27
C MET A 101 -4.03 2.91 14.51
N LEU A 102 -3.35 1.80 14.16
CA LEU A 102 -2.13 1.84 13.35
C LEU A 102 -2.37 2.48 11.97
N GLY A 103 -3.50 2.18 11.33
CA GLY A 103 -3.91 2.84 10.08
C GLY A 103 -4.09 4.35 10.24
N MET A 104 -4.78 4.79 11.30
CA MET A 104 -4.95 6.22 11.60
C MET A 104 -3.60 6.92 11.85
N ILE A 105 -2.75 6.30 12.67
CA ILE A 105 -1.42 6.80 13.02
C ILE A 105 -0.55 6.96 11.78
N LEU A 106 -0.55 5.95 10.90
CA LEU A 106 0.17 6.00 9.63
C LEU A 106 -0.24 7.21 8.82
N THR A 107 -1.55 7.39 8.60
CA THR A 107 -2.05 8.49 7.77
C THR A 107 -1.74 9.84 8.36
N ILE A 108 -1.88 10.01 9.67
CA ILE A 108 -1.53 11.28 10.32
C ILE A 108 -0.03 11.54 10.16
N VAL A 109 0.85 10.57 10.45
CA VAL A 109 2.30 10.75 10.30
C VAL A 109 2.69 11.03 8.85
N PHE A 110 2.04 10.38 7.88
CA PHE A 110 2.29 10.57 6.46
C PHE A 110 1.86 11.97 5.98
N VAL A 111 0.62 12.38 6.26
CA VAL A 111 0.09 13.71 5.87
C VAL A 111 0.93 14.84 6.48
N LEU A 112 1.26 14.72 7.77
CA LEU A 112 2.07 15.72 8.47
C LEU A 112 3.52 15.71 7.98
N GLY A 113 4.11 14.53 7.75
CA GLY A 113 5.48 14.38 7.28
C GLY A 113 5.68 14.95 5.87
N GLU A 114 4.76 14.65 4.95
CA GLU A 114 4.77 15.18 3.59
C GLU A 114 4.61 16.70 3.59
N SER A 115 3.66 17.24 4.37
CA SER A 115 3.47 18.68 4.53
C SER A 115 4.72 19.37 5.09
N TRP A 116 5.37 18.76 6.09
CA TRP A 116 6.57 19.31 6.70
C TRP A 116 7.77 19.30 5.75
N ILE A 117 7.96 18.21 5.00
CA ILE A 117 9.03 18.11 4.00
C ILE A 117 8.83 19.13 2.87
N ASN A 118 7.61 19.27 2.35
CA ASN A 118 7.31 20.21 1.26
C ASN A 118 7.67 21.66 1.60
N GLN A 119 7.57 22.05 2.88
CA GLN A 119 7.94 23.39 3.36
C GLN A 119 9.42 23.54 3.70
N LEU A 120 10.09 22.44 4.09
CA LEU A 120 11.52 22.47 4.40
C LEU A 120 12.40 22.56 3.15
N VAL A 121 11.91 22.01 2.03
CA VAL A 121 12.67 21.83 0.80
C VAL A 121 12.60 23.07 -0.09
N ILE A 122 13.76 23.50 -0.58
CA ILE A 122 13.88 24.57 -1.57
C ILE A 122 13.34 24.12 -2.94
N GLU A 123 12.72 25.03 -3.71
CA GLU A 123 12.06 24.74 -4.99
C GLU A 123 12.90 23.87 -5.93
N ARG A 124 14.19 24.19 -6.07
CA ARG A 124 15.15 23.47 -6.93
C ARG A 124 15.27 21.97 -6.60
N LEU A 125 15.08 21.58 -5.34
CA LEU A 125 15.24 20.20 -4.87
C LEU A 125 13.90 19.54 -4.49
N ARG A 126 12.76 20.25 -4.60
CA ARG A 126 11.45 19.78 -4.12
C ARG A 126 11.09 18.41 -4.69
N GLY A 127 11.07 18.27 -6.01
CA GLY A 127 10.71 17.00 -6.64
C GLY A 127 11.60 15.83 -6.22
N ARG A 128 12.92 16.04 -6.13
CA ARG A 128 13.87 14.96 -5.77
C ARG A 128 13.73 14.49 -4.33
N LEU A 129 13.51 15.43 -3.40
CA LEU A 129 13.45 15.11 -1.97
C LEU A 129 12.08 14.59 -1.54
N VAL A 130 11.00 15.09 -2.16
CA VAL A 130 9.67 14.49 -1.99
C VAL A 130 9.64 13.07 -2.58
N ALA A 131 10.24 12.86 -3.75
CA ALA A 131 10.38 11.52 -4.32
C ALA A 131 11.20 10.60 -3.39
N LEU A 132 12.34 11.07 -2.88
CA LEU A 132 13.15 10.31 -1.91
C LEU A 132 12.35 9.92 -0.66
N TYR A 133 11.54 10.84 -0.13
CA TYR A 133 10.65 10.56 1.00
C TYR A 133 9.65 9.44 0.68
N GLY A 134 8.92 9.54 -0.43
CA GLY A 134 7.96 8.51 -0.85
C GLY A 134 8.62 7.15 -1.11
N SER A 135 9.75 7.14 -1.84
CA SER A 135 10.50 5.90 -2.12
C SER A 135 11.03 5.25 -0.85
N THR A 136 11.51 6.05 0.11
CA THR A 136 12.00 5.52 1.40
C THR A 136 10.88 4.87 2.19
N TYR A 137 9.68 5.47 2.21
CA TYR A 137 8.51 4.89 2.84
C TYR A 137 8.11 3.55 2.18
N ALA A 138 7.98 3.53 0.85
CA ALA A 138 7.66 2.30 0.12
C ALA A 138 8.68 1.19 0.40
N LEU A 139 9.98 1.50 0.29
CA LEU A 139 11.06 0.55 0.59
C LEU A 139 11.00 0.03 2.02
N SER A 140 10.69 0.89 2.99
CA SER A 140 10.57 0.46 4.39
C SER A 140 9.42 -0.55 4.59
N GLN A 141 8.31 -0.37 3.89
CA GLN A 141 7.18 -1.30 3.95
C GLN A 141 7.53 -2.65 3.29
N LEU A 142 8.16 -2.59 2.11
CA LEU A 142 8.61 -3.77 1.36
C LEU A 142 9.72 -4.55 2.07
N ALA A 143 10.54 -3.88 2.88
CA ALA A 143 11.56 -4.54 3.71
C ALA A 143 10.98 -5.39 4.84
N GLY A 144 9.70 -5.21 5.20
CA GLY A 144 9.07 -5.93 6.31
C GLY A 144 9.02 -7.46 6.14
N PRO A 145 8.43 -7.98 5.04
CA PRO A 145 8.44 -9.42 4.77
C PRO A 145 9.85 -10.02 4.64
N LEU A 146 10.78 -9.28 4.04
CA LEU A 146 12.19 -9.69 3.92
C LEU A 146 12.85 -9.83 5.30
N LEU A 147 12.63 -8.85 6.18
CA LEU A 147 13.14 -8.89 7.55
C LEU A 147 12.58 -10.10 8.30
N LEU A 148 11.27 -10.36 8.20
CA LEU A 148 10.62 -11.51 8.82
C LEU A 148 11.14 -12.85 8.30
N GLY A 149 11.47 -12.94 7.02
CA GLY A 149 12.09 -14.14 6.46
C GLY A 149 13.45 -14.48 7.09
N VAL A 150 14.16 -13.49 7.64
CA VAL A 150 15.46 -13.67 8.31
C VAL A 150 15.31 -13.89 9.81
N ILE A 151 14.47 -13.09 10.48
CA ILE A 151 14.34 -13.12 11.95
C ILE A 151 13.36 -14.19 12.46
N GLY A 152 12.54 -14.75 11.57
CA GLY A 152 11.50 -15.73 11.91
C GLY A 152 10.24 -15.12 12.56
N THR A 153 9.23 -15.95 12.75
CA THR A 153 7.89 -15.53 13.22
C THR A 153 7.54 -16.04 14.62
N GLU A 154 8.36 -16.88 15.24
CA GLU A 154 7.97 -17.65 16.44
C GLU A 154 7.93 -16.82 17.74
N ALA A 155 8.83 -15.87 17.94
CA ALA A 155 9.05 -15.21 19.25
C ALA A 155 8.67 -13.72 19.31
N ASP A 156 7.71 -13.28 18.48
CA ASP A 156 7.21 -11.89 18.41
C ASP A 156 8.30 -10.83 18.14
N TYR A 157 9.50 -11.23 17.72
CA TYR A 157 10.63 -10.33 17.44
C TYR A 157 10.24 -9.24 16.45
N GLY A 158 9.43 -9.56 15.44
CA GLY A 158 8.91 -8.59 14.48
C GLY A 158 8.10 -7.46 15.14
N PHE A 159 7.25 -7.77 16.12
CA PHE A 159 6.52 -6.74 16.86
C PHE A 159 7.47 -5.89 17.72
N TRP A 160 8.40 -6.51 18.45
CA TRP A 160 9.35 -5.77 19.30
C TRP A 160 10.29 -4.86 18.51
N ILE A 161 10.73 -5.27 17.32
CA ILE A 161 11.48 -4.40 16.40
C ILE A 161 10.62 -3.20 16.00
N GLY A 162 9.35 -3.42 15.65
CA GLY A 162 8.41 -2.33 15.38
C GLY A 162 8.25 -1.37 16.55
N VAL A 163 8.08 -1.90 17.77
CA VAL A 163 8.00 -1.10 19.02
C VAL A 163 9.27 -0.26 19.22
N LEU A 164 10.44 -0.87 19.08
CA LEU A 164 11.72 -0.18 19.27
C LEU A 164 11.88 0.98 18.28
N LEU A 165 11.61 0.73 16.99
CA LEU A 165 11.69 1.75 15.94
C LEU A 165 10.73 2.92 16.20
N MET A 166 9.47 2.61 16.53
CA MET A 166 8.44 3.61 16.80
C MET A 166 8.69 4.38 18.11
N THR A 167 9.36 3.77 19.09
CA THR A 167 9.73 4.43 20.36
C THR A 167 10.94 5.36 20.20
N CYS A 168 11.94 4.96 19.41
CA CYS A 168 13.15 5.75 19.19
C CYS A 168 12.93 6.94 18.24
N SER A 169 12.10 6.76 17.21
CA SER A 169 11.81 7.80 16.21
C SER A 169 11.37 9.17 16.78
N PRO A 170 10.43 9.25 17.75
CA PRO A 170 9.98 10.55 18.26
C PRO A 170 11.06 11.34 19.01
N LEU A 171 12.13 10.69 19.48
CA LEU A 171 13.29 11.37 20.08
C LEU A 171 14.03 12.23 19.04
N LEU A 172 14.07 11.80 17.78
CA LEU A 172 14.70 12.55 16.68
C LEU A 172 13.94 13.84 16.34
N LEU A 173 12.65 13.90 16.70
CA LEU A 173 11.77 15.06 16.49
C LEU A 173 11.78 16.05 17.67
N LEU A 174 12.53 15.78 18.75
CA LEU A 174 12.67 16.70 19.88
C LEU A 174 13.39 17.98 19.44
N GLY A 175 12.87 19.14 19.86
CA GLY A 175 13.42 20.45 19.54
C GLY A 175 13.22 20.92 18.08
N ARG A 176 12.51 20.14 17.24
CA ARG A 176 12.23 20.52 15.85
C ARG A 176 10.97 21.40 15.77
N THR A 177 11.14 22.63 15.28
CA THR A 177 10.06 23.64 15.14
C THR A 177 9.84 24.04 13.67
N GLY A 178 8.73 24.73 13.40
CA GLY A 178 8.36 25.24 12.06
C GLY A 178 7.49 24.28 11.25
N ALA A 179 6.67 23.46 11.94
CA ALA A 179 5.72 22.57 11.30
C ALA A 179 4.37 23.31 11.10
N PRO A 180 3.79 23.29 9.89
CA PRO A 180 2.66 24.16 9.53
C PRO A 180 1.31 23.72 10.11
N SER A 181 0.35 24.65 10.09
CA SER A 181 -1.08 24.36 10.07
C SER A 181 -1.45 23.78 8.70
N THR A 182 -1.97 22.56 8.67
CA THR A 182 -2.37 21.91 7.42
C THR A 182 -3.76 22.39 7.00
N GLU A 183 -3.86 23.08 5.86
CA GLU A 183 -5.12 23.13 5.13
C GLU A 183 -5.25 21.84 4.32
N SER A 184 -6.25 21.03 4.64
CA SER A 184 -6.57 19.83 3.87
C SER A 184 -7.28 20.25 2.59
N ALA A 185 -6.71 19.95 1.43
CA ALA A 185 -7.45 19.95 0.19
C ALA A 185 -8.46 18.79 0.25
N SER A 186 -9.72 19.08 0.58
CA SER A 186 -10.79 18.08 0.60
C SER A 186 -11.33 17.87 -0.81
N VAL A 187 -11.28 16.63 -1.32
CA VAL A 187 -12.02 16.21 -2.52
C VAL A 187 -13.22 15.37 -2.11
N THR A 188 -14.35 15.61 -2.74
CA THR A 188 -15.64 14.99 -2.38
C THR A 188 -15.79 13.60 -3.01
N PHE A 189 -16.60 12.73 -2.40
CA PHE A 189 -16.97 11.43 -3.00
C PHE A 189 -17.71 11.57 -4.35
N ALA A 190 -18.42 12.69 -4.55
CA ALA A 190 -19.07 12.99 -5.82
C ALA A 190 -18.04 13.21 -6.95
N ASP A 191 -16.93 13.88 -6.65
CA ASP A 191 -15.84 14.14 -7.59
C ASP A 191 -15.11 12.84 -7.97
N LEU A 192 -14.96 11.94 -7.00
CA LEU A 192 -14.42 10.59 -7.22
C LEU A 192 -15.28 9.80 -8.22
N LEU A 193 -16.61 9.87 -8.09
CA LEU A 193 -17.51 9.18 -9.04
C LEU A 193 -17.37 9.75 -10.46
N GLY A 194 -17.17 11.06 -10.58
CA GLY A 194 -16.85 11.72 -11.84
C GLY A 194 -15.52 11.21 -12.44
N PHE A 195 -14.48 11.10 -11.63
CA PHE A 195 -13.18 10.55 -12.02
C PHE A 195 -13.29 9.10 -12.52
N CYS A 196 -13.99 8.24 -11.77
CA CYS A 196 -14.22 6.84 -12.14
C CYS A 196 -14.99 6.68 -13.45
N ARG A 197 -15.95 7.57 -13.73
CA ARG A 197 -16.68 7.58 -15.00
C ARG A 197 -15.86 8.14 -16.16
N GLY A 198 -15.01 9.13 -15.89
CA GLY A 198 -14.16 9.75 -16.90
C GLY A 198 -13.00 8.88 -17.36
N MET A 199 -12.39 8.11 -16.45
CA MET A 199 -11.25 7.24 -16.75
C MET A 199 -11.37 5.88 -16.04
N PRO A 200 -12.36 5.06 -16.42
CA PRO A 200 -12.66 3.82 -15.72
C PRO A 200 -11.51 2.80 -15.74
N ALA A 201 -10.69 2.76 -16.79
CA ALA A 201 -9.54 1.85 -16.84
C ALA A 201 -8.46 2.23 -15.80
N ILE A 202 -8.17 3.53 -15.69
CA ILE A 202 -7.18 4.06 -14.73
C ILE A 202 -7.70 3.87 -13.30
N ALA A 203 -8.96 4.24 -13.05
CA ALA A 203 -9.55 4.10 -11.73
C ALA A 203 -9.60 2.63 -11.28
N GLY A 204 -9.99 1.73 -12.19
CA GLY A 204 -9.98 0.29 -11.93
C GLY A 204 -8.59 -0.26 -11.67
N ALA A 205 -7.57 0.17 -12.43
CA ALA A 205 -6.20 -0.31 -12.24
C ALA A 205 -5.60 0.14 -10.91
N VAL A 206 -5.84 1.38 -10.49
CA VAL A 206 -5.42 1.88 -9.18
C VAL A 206 -6.09 1.07 -8.06
N ALA A 207 -7.41 0.86 -8.14
CA ALA A 207 -8.13 0.09 -7.13
C ALA A 207 -7.67 -1.39 -7.09
N LEU A 208 -7.43 -2.00 -8.26
CA LEU A 208 -6.93 -3.37 -8.37
C LEU A 208 -5.52 -3.51 -7.81
N PHE A 209 -4.63 -2.55 -8.10
CA PHE A 209 -3.27 -2.56 -7.56
C PHE A 209 -3.24 -2.38 -6.04
N ALA A 210 -4.08 -1.51 -5.49
CA ALA A 210 -4.17 -1.34 -4.04
C ALA A 210 -4.77 -2.58 -3.34
N ALA A 211 -5.73 -3.24 -3.98
CA ALA A 211 -6.21 -4.56 -3.52
C ALA A 211 -5.08 -5.59 -3.58
N PHE A 212 -4.34 -5.66 -4.69
CA PHE A 212 -3.17 -6.52 -4.86
C PHE A 212 -2.15 -6.32 -3.73
N GLU A 213 -1.68 -5.09 -3.51
CA GLU A 213 -0.68 -4.78 -2.47
C GLU A 213 -1.11 -5.30 -1.09
N ALA A 214 -2.35 -4.99 -0.68
CA ALA A 214 -2.88 -5.45 0.59
C ALA A 214 -2.97 -6.98 0.67
N LEU A 215 -3.36 -7.65 -0.43
CA LEU A 215 -3.46 -9.11 -0.50
C LEU A 215 -2.10 -9.80 -0.42
N ILE A 216 -1.09 -9.29 -1.12
CA ILE A 216 0.27 -9.86 -1.13
C ILE A 216 0.88 -9.80 0.27
N LEU A 217 0.68 -8.71 1.01
CA LEU A 217 1.27 -8.55 2.33
C LEU A 217 0.52 -9.29 3.46
N THR A 218 -0.72 -9.71 3.23
CA THR A 218 -1.57 -10.28 4.29
C THR A 218 -2.05 -11.71 4.01
N LEU A 219 -2.65 -11.95 2.86
CA LEU A 219 -3.30 -13.23 2.54
C LEU A 219 -2.41 -14.15 1.70
N LEU A 220 -1.44 -13.65 0.94
CA LEU A 220 -0.53 -14.50 0.18
C LEU A 220 0.30 -15.46 1.04
N PRO A 221 0.89 -15.06 2.19
CA PRO A 221 1.58 -16.02 3.06
C PRO A 221 0.67 -17.18 3.48
N ILE A 222 -0.59 -16.86 3.79
CA ILE A 222 -1.61 -17.85 4.20
C ILE A 222 -1.99 -18.76 3.04
N TYR A 223 -2.14 -18.21 1.84
CA TYR A 223 -2.36 -18.98 0.62
C TYR A 223 -1.26 -20.02 0.41
N CYS A 224 0.02 -19.61 0.51
CA CYS A 224 1.16 -20.51 0.38
C CYS A 224 1.17 -21.60 1.47
N ILE A 225 0.93 -21.24 2.73
CA ILE A 225 0.90 -22.22 3.83
C ILE A 225 -0.21 -23.25 3.64
N ARG A 226 -1.40 -22.83 3.20
CA ARG A 226 -2.50 -23.76 2.90
C ARG A 226 -2.22 -24.67 1.70
N HIS A 227 -1.31 -24.27 0.80
CA HIS A 227 -0.78 -25.12 -0.28
C HIS A 227 0.37 -26.04 0.17
N GLY A 228 0.71 -26.06 1.46
CA GLY A 228 1.70 -26.97 2.05
C GLY A 228 3.13 -26.41 2.16
N PHE A 229 3.33 -25.12 1.86
CA PHE A 229 4.63 -24.47 2.03
C PHE A 229 4.89 -24.11 3.50
N THR A 230 6.16 -24.09 3.90
CA THR A 230 6.55 -23.59 5.22
C THR A 230 6.40 -22.05 5.28
N PRO A 231 6.23 -21.45 6.48
CA PRO A 231 6.13 -20.00 6.63
C PRO A 231 7.31 -19.24 6.02
N GLU A 232 8.53 -19.78 6.10
CA GLU A 232 9.74 -19.18 5.52
C GLU A 232 9.65 -19.12 4.00
N ILE A 233 9.22 -20.22 3.36
CA ILE A 233 9.03 -20.27 1.91
C ILE A 233 7.90 -19.33 1.47
N ALA A 234 6.82 -19.25 2.24
CA ALA A 234 5.72 -18.34 1.98
C ALA A 234 6.18 -16.86 2.00
N LEU A 235 7.01 -16.47 2.98
CA LEU A 235 7.60 -15.13 3.03
C LEU A 235 8.59 -14.87 1.89
N MET A 236 9.36 -15.88 1.46
CA MET A 236 10.20 -15.78 0.27
C MET A 236 9.37 -15.59 -1.01
N MET A 237 8.24 -16.28 -1.15
CA MET A 237 7.31 -16.11 -2.28
C MET A 237 6.71 -14.71 -2.30
N VAL A 238 6.27 -14.19 -1.16
CA VAL A 238 5.79 -12.80 -1.01
C VAL A 238 6.89 -11.82 -1.43
N SER A 239 8.12 -12.06 -0.99
CA SER A 239 9.27 -11.24 -1.35
C SER A 239 9.56 -11.26 -2.85
N ALA A 240 9.42 -12.42 -3.52
CA ALA A 240 9.59 -12.53 -4.98
C ALA A 240 8.54 -11.69 -5.74
N VAL A 241 7.29 -11.67 -5.26
CA VAL A 241 6.22 -10.82 -5.81
C VAL A 241 6.57 -9.34 -5.64
N VAL A 242 6.97 -8.94 -4.43
CA VAL A 242 7.38 -7.57 -4.10
C VAL A 242 8.57 -7.11 -4.94
N VAL A 243 9.56 -7.97 -5.15
CA VAL A 243 10.72 -7.67 -6.00
C VAL A 243 10.28 -7.49 -7.46
N GLY A 244 9.39 -8.34 -7.96
CA GLY A 244 8.84 -8.19 -9.31
C GLY A 244 8.09 -6.87 -9.48
N ASP A 245 7.25 -6.52 -8.51
CA ASP A 245 6.55 -5.23 -8.46
C ASP A 245 7.54 -4.06 -8.51
N ALA A 246 8.52 -3.99 -7.61
CA ALA A 246 9.44 -2.86 -7.55
C ALA A 246 10.43 -2.79 -8.72
N ALA A 247 11.05 -3.91 -9.11
CA ALA A 247 12.17 -3.92 -10.06
C ALA A 247 11.74 -3.61 -11.49
N LEU A 248 10.53 -4.01 -11.88
CA LEU A 248 10.06 -3.87 -13.27
C LEU A 248 9.28 -2.59 -13.54
N GLN A 249 8.94 -1.79 -12.51
CA GLN A 249 8.32 -0.47 -12.68
C GLN A 249 9.19 0.48 -13.53
N LEU A 250 10.51 0.55 -13.30
CA LEU A 250 11.41 1.42 -14.05
C LEU A 250 11.52 1.01 -15.53
N PRO A 251 11.81 -0.27 -15.88
CA PRO A 251 11.75 -0.73 -17.26
C PRO A 251 10.43 -0.46 -17.97
N ILE A 252 9.30 -0.68 -17.29
CA ILE A 252 7.96 -0.43 -17.87
C ILE A 252 7.77 1.07 -18.13
N GLY A 253 8.22 1.94 -17.23
CA GLY A 253 8.22 3.39 -17.45
C GLY A 253 9.02 3.79 -18.69
N LEU A 254 10.23 3.24 -18.86
CA LEU A 254 11.06 3.50 -20.04
C LEU A 254 10.46 2.95 -21.34
N LEU A 255 9.75 1.82 -21.28
CA LEU A 255 9.02 1.25 -22.42
C LEU A 255 7.79 2.09 -22.78
N ALA A 256 7.17 2.75 -21.81
CA ALA A 256 6.02 3.63 -22.01
C ALA A 256 6.35 4.87 -22.88
N ASP A 257 7.63 5.23 -22.97
CA ASP A 257 8.10 6.30 -23.86
C ASP A 257 8.34 5.84 -25.30
N LYS A 258 8.47 4.53 -25.51
CA LYS A 258 8.78 3.93 -26.83
C LYS A 258 7.56 3.28 -27.50
N ILE A 259 6.62 2.79 -26.70
CA ILE A 259 5.44 2.05 -27.14
C ILE A 259 4.18 2.80 -26.69
N SER A 260 3.08 2.63 -27.41
CA SER A 260 1.78 3.19 -26.99
C SER A 260 1.44 2.76 -25.55
N ARG A 261 1.21 3.74 -24.68
CA ARG A 261 0.89 3.54 -23.25
C ARG A 261 -0.34 2.67 -23.05
N ARG A 262 -1.32 2.77 -23.97
CA ARG A 262 -2.51 1.90 -23.98
C ARG A 262 -2.17 0.45 -24.29
N THR A 263 -1.31 0.20 -25.28
CA THR A 263 -0.85 -1.15 -25.62
C THR A 263 -0.09 -1.77 -24.45
N LEU A 264 0.79 -0.99 -23.82
CA LEU A 264 1.55 -1.45 -22.66
C LEU A 264 0.64 -1.74 -21.47
N PHE A 265 -0.36 -0.89 -21.23
CA PHE A 265 -1.38 -1.11 -20.18
C PHE A 265 -2.18 -2.39 -20.43
N THR A 266 -2.64 -2.62 -21.66
CA THR A 266 -3.34 -3.88 -22.02
C THR A 266 -2.42 -5.09 -21.90
N GLY A 267 -1.13 -4.93 -22.19
CA GLY A 267 -0.12 -5.98 -22.01
C GLY A 267 0.07 -6.35 -20.54
N CYS A 268 0.21 -5.35 -19.66
CA CYS A 268 0.29 -5.57 -18.21
C CYS A 268 -0.99 -6.20 -17.66
N ALA A 269 -2.18 -5.73 -18.07
CA ALA A 269 -3.45 -6.33 -17.65
C ALA A 269 -3.58 -7.80 -18.12
N SER A 270 -3.16 -8.10 -19.34
CA SER A 270 -3.15 -9.47 -19.87
C SER A 270 -2.14 -10.35 -19.12
N ALA A 271 -0.94 -9.85 -18.85
CA ALA A 271 0.07 -10.57 -18.07
C ALA A 271 -0.40 -10.83 -16.64
N LEU A 272 -1.07 -9.86 -16.00
CA LEU A 272 -1.65 -10.02 -14.67
C LEU A 272 -2.74 -11.10 -14.68
N MET A 273 -3.65 -11.07 -15.66
CA MET A 273 -4.69 -12.08 -15.79
C MET A 273 -4.12 -13.48 -16.00
N LEU A 274 -3.18 -13.64 -16.95
CA LEU A 274 -2.60 -14.93 -17.29
C LEU A 274 -1.73 -15.49 -16.16
N SER A 275 -0.92 -14.64 -15.52
CA SER A 275 -0.12 -15.08 -14.36
C SER A 275 -1.01 -15.48 -13.18
N SER A 276 -2.08 -14.71 -12.91
CA SER A 276 -3.07 -15.03 -11.89
C SER A 276 -3.75 -16.39 -12.12
N LEU A 277 -4.16 -16.69 -13.36
CA LEU A 277 -4.78 -17.97 -13.71
C LEU A 277 -3.79 -19.15 -13.67
N ALA A 278 -2.51 -18.88 -13.95
CA ALA A 278 -1.46 -19.89 -13.94
C ALA A 278 -1.00 -20.26 -12.53
N ILE A 279 -1.14 -19.37 -11.54
CA ILE A 279 -0.69 -19.59 -10.15
C ILE A 279 -1.28 -20.87 -9.55
N PRO A 280 -2.61 -21.10 -9.53
CA PRO A 280 -3.19 -22.33 -8.97
C PRO A 280 -2.67 -23.62 -9.62
N LEU A 281 -2.36 -23.57 -10.92
CA LEU A 281 -1.89 -24.72 -11.70
C LEU A 281 -0.41 -25.01 -11.47
N LEU A 282 0.39 -23.98 -11.21
CA LEU A 282 1.85 -24.05 -11.18
C LEU A 282 2.44 -23.87 -9.78
N VAL A 283 1.61 -23.65 -8.74
CA VAL A 283 2.07 -23.31 -7.38
C VAL A 283 3.07 -24.32 -6.81
N ASN A 284 2.91 -25.60 -7.13
CA ASN A 284 3.76 -26.70 -6.68
C ASN A 284 4.97 -26.97 -7.60
N THR A 285 5.21 -26.15 -8.61
CA THR A 285 6.28 -26.33 -9.60
C THR A 285 7.37 -25.28 -9.43
N VAL A 286 8.60 -25.56 -9.90
CA VAL A 286 9.71 -24.59 -9.87
C VAL A 286 9.39 -23.32 -10.69
N VAL A 287 8.46 -23.40 -11.64
CA VAL A 287 8.02 -22.28 -12.48
C VAL A 287 7.27 -21.20 -11.67
N ILE A 288 6.83 -21.51 -10.43
CA ILE A 288 6.15 -20.54 -9.58
C ILE A 288 7.00 -19.31 -9.25
N TRP A 289 8.32 -19.46 -9.14
CA TRP A 289 9.24 -18.36 -8.79
C TRP A 289 9.27 -17.24 -9.85
N PRO A 290 9.57 -17.52 -11.13
CA PRO A 290 9.45 -16.50 -12.17
C PRO A 290 8.00 -16.03 -12.37
N LEU A 291 7.01 -16.88 -12.10
CA LEU A 291 5.60 -16.50 -12.18
C LEU A 291 5.23 -15.45 -11.12
N TRP A 292 5.73 -15.57 -9.89
CA TRP A 292 5.54 -14.57 -8.84
C TRP A 292 6.15 -13.21 -9.20
N VAL A 293 7.34 -13.22 -9.80
CA VAL A 293 7.98 -12.00 -10.29
C VAL A 293 7.14 -11.35 -11.40
N LEU A 294 6.65 -12.13 -12.36
CA LEU A 294 5.79 -11.63 -13.43
C LEU A 294 4.46 -11.08 -12.89
N PHE A 295 3.86 -11.78 -11.93
CA PHE A 295 2.63 -11.38 -11.26
C PHE A 295 2.79 -10.02 -10.58
N GLY A 296 3.85 -9.83 -9.77
CA GLY A 296 4.17 -8.55 -9.17
C GLY A 296 4.44 -7.45 -10.19
N ALA A 297 5.27 -7.73 -11.18
CA ALA A 297 5.64 -6.77 -12.22
C ALA A 297 4.45 -6.26 -13.02
N SER A 298 3.50 -7.15 -13.33
CA SER A 298 2.31 -6.81 -14.09
C SER A 298 1.39 -5.87 -13.31
N ALA A 299 1.25 -6.09 -12.00
CA ALA A 299 0.48 -5.22 -11.11
C ALA A 299 1.14 -3.83 -10.95
N GLY A 300 2.44 -3.79 -10.65
CA GLY A 300 3.22 -2.54 -10.55
C GLY A 300 3.26 -1.73 -11.85
N GLY A 301 3.31 -2.44 -12.98
CA GLY A 301 3.22 -1.83 -14.31
C GLY A 301 1.89 -1.12 -14.53
N LEU A 302 0.77 -1.72 -14.15
CA LEU A 302 -0.56 -1.09 -14.26
C LEU A 302 -0.64 0.19 -13.44
N PHE A 303 -0.11 0.19 -12.22
CA PHE A 303 -0.07 1.38 -11.38
C PHE A 303 0.81 2.48 -11.97
N THR A 304 2.02 2.14 -12.41
CA THR A 304 2.97 3.07 -13.04
C THR A 304 2.36 3.73 -14.27
N LEU A 305 1.74 2.95 -15.15
CA LEU A 305 1.08 3.45 -16.37
C LEU A 305 -0.14 4.31 -16.05
N SER A 306 -0.88 3.97 -14.98
CA SER A 306 -1.99 4.78 -14.50
C SER A 306 -1.52 6.19 -14.10
N LEU A 307 -0.42 6.29 -13.35
CA LEU A 307 0.16 7.58 -12.97
C LEU A 307 0.67 8.38 -14.17
N ILE A 308 1.34 7.72 -15.13
CA ILE A 308 1.80 8.36 -16.37
C ILE A 308 0.60 8.94 -17.14
N LEU A 309 -0.46 8.15 -17.36
CA LEU A 309 -1.64 8.58 -18.10
C LEU A 309 -2.41 9.72 -17.40
N ILE A 310 -2.41 9.76 -16.06
CA ILE A 310 -2.94 10.88 -15.29
C ILE A 310 -2.07 12.14 -15.51
N GLY A 311 -0.75 12.01 -15.39
CA GLY A 311 0.19 13.13 -15.55
C GLY A 311 0.23 13.74 -16.96
N GLU A 312 -0.13 12.97 -17.99
CA GLU A 312 -0.30 13.49 -19.35
C GLU A 312 -1.54 14.38 -19.51
N ARG A 313 -2.59 14.07 -18.75
CA ARG A 313 -3.92 14.67 -18.93
C ARG A 313 -4.17 15.84 -17.98
N TYR A 314 -3.61 15.77 -16.79
CA TYR A 314 -3.80 16.78 -15.76
C TYR A 314 -2.50 17.51 -15.49
N ARG A 315 -2.59 18.83 -15.37
CA ARG A 315 -1.49 19.71 -14.94
C ARG A 315 -1.94 20.54 -13.74
N ASP A 316 -0.94 21.01 -12.99
CA ASP A 316 -1.11 21.94 -11.87
C ASP A 316 -2.18 21.45 -10.87
N ASP A 317 -3.11 22.32 -10.49
CA ASP A 317 -4.15 22.02 -9.50
C ASP A 317 -5.03 20.82 -9.90
N ALA A 318 -5.22 20.59 -11.19
CA ALA A 318 -6.01 19.47 -11.67
C ALA A 318 -5.30 18.13 -11.45
N LEU A 319 -3.95 18.12 -11.49
CA LEU A 319 -3.15 16.93 -11.19
C LEU A 319 -3.18 16.60 -9.70
N VAL A 320 -3.14 17.62 -8.84
CA VAL A 320 -3.27 17.46 -7.38
C VAL A 320 -4.62 16.83 -7.03
N ARG A 321 -5.72 17.33 -7.62
CA ARG A 321 -7.05 16.73 -7.43
C ARG A 321 -7.14 15.30 -7.95
N ALA A 322 -6.55 15.01 -9.12
CA ALA A 322 -6.52 13.65 -9.68
C ALA A 322 -5.77 12.67 -8.76
N ASN A 323 -4.61 13.07 -8.22
CA ASN A 323 -3.86 12.24 -7.27
C ASN A 323 -4.60 12.00 -5.95
N ALA A 324 -5.40 12.96 -5.49
CA ALA A 324 -6.24 12.76 -4.33
C ALA A 324 -7.35 11.72 -4.59
N HIS A 325 -7.91 11.64 -5.81
CA HIS A 325 -8.79 10.52 -6.21
C HIS A 325 -8.06 9.18 -6.29
N VAL A 326 -6.82 9.16 -6.78
CA VAL A 326 -5.97 7.95 -6.76
C VAL A 326 -5.81 7.43 -5.33
N ALA A 327 -5.53 8.31 -4.36
CA ALA A 327 -5.42 7.94 -2.95
C ALA A 327 -6.75 7.40 -2.37
N GLN A 328 -7.90 7.99 -2.75
CA GLN A 328 -9.21 7.47 -2.34
C GLN A 328 -9.47 6.06 -2.89
N LEU A 329 -9.18 5.84 -4.18
CA LEU A 329 -9.31 4.53 -4.83
C LEU A 329 -8.38 3.50 -4.21
N TRP A 330 -7.17 3.91 -3.84
CA TRP A 330 -6.23 3.05 -3.13
C TRP A 330 -6.80 2.57 -1.81
N GLY A 331 -7.31 3.48 -0.98
CA GLY A 331 -7.96 3.13 0.29
C GLY A 331 -9.13 2.15 0.10
N ILE A 332 -9.96 2.37 -0.92
CA ILE A 332 -11.07 1.45 -1.27
C ILE A 332 -10.55 0.08 -1.68
N GLY A 333 -9.49 0.02 -2.49
CA GLY A 333 -8.86 -1.24 -2.92
C GLY A 333 -8.29 -2.04 -1.75
N CYS A 334 -7.52 -1.40 -0.86
CA CYS A 334 -6.96 -2.04 0.34
C CYS A 334 -8.03 -2.49 1.34
N LEU A 335 -9.22 -1.87 1.33
CA LEU A 335 -10.36 -2.27 2.15
C LEU A 335 -11.09 -3.47 1.54
N LEU A 336 -11.50 -3.36 0.28
CA LEU A 336 -12.34 -4.37 -0.38
C LEU A 336 -11.58 -5.62 -0.79
N GLY A 337 -10.31 -5.49 -1.17
CA GLY A 337 -9.47 -6.60 -1.64
C GLY A 337 -9.37 -7.73 -0.61
N PRO A 338 -8.79 -7.49 0.57
CA PRO A 338 -8.65 -8.51 1.61
C PRO A 338 -9.99 -9.07 2.11
N LEU A 339 -11.04 -8.25 2.18
CA LEU A 339 -12.38 -8.71 2.56
C LEU A 339 -12.93 -9.71 1.53
N ALA A 340 -12.86 -9.37 0.24
CA ALA A 340 -13.38 -10.19 -0.83
C ALA A 340 -12.55 -11.47 -1.02
N ALA A 341 -11.22 -11.38 -1.01
CA ALA A 341 -10.35 -12.55 -1.13
C ALA A 341 -10.43 -13.45 0.10
N GLY A 342 -10.52 -12.88 1.32
CA GLY A 342 -10.71 -13.64 2.55
C GLY A 342 -12.03 -14.40 2.55
N ALA A 343 -13.13 -13.74 2.17
CA ALA A 343 -14.45 -14.35 2.02
C ALA A 343 -14.44 -15.47 0.97
N GLY A 344 -13.88 -15.19 -0.22
CA GLY A 344 -13.77 -16.17 -1.29
C GLY A 344 -12.89 -17.36 -0.89
N SER A 345 -11.80 -17.11 -0.16
CA SER A 345 -10.87 -18.15 0.29
C SER A 345 -11.49 -19.09 1.34
N GLN A 346 -12.44 -18.57 2.11
CA GLN A 346 -13.14 -19.33 3.15
C GLN A 346 -14.32 -20.11 2.61
N TRP A 347 -15.11 -19.52 1.71
CA TRP A 347 -16.40 -20.09 1.29
C TRP A 347 -16.43 -20.67 -0.12
N ILE A 348 -15.48 -20.30 -1.00
CA ILE A 348 -15.49 -20.68 -2.42
C ILE A 348 -14.33 -21.63 -2.74
N SER A 349 -13.10 -21.14 -2.65
CA SER A 349 -11.89 -21.90 -3.01
C SER A 349 -10.65 -21.30 -2.38
N ILE A 350 -9.69 -22.13 -2.00
CA ILE A 350 -8.34 -21.71 -1.57
C ILE A 350 -7.69 -20.74 -2.56
N ASP A 351 -7.98 -20.89 -3.86
CA ASP A 351 -7.46 -20.10 -4.97
C ASP A 351 -8.20 -18.78 -5.21
N ALA A 352 -9.06 -18.35 -4.28
CA ALA A 352 -9.81 -17.11 -4.43
C ALA A 352 -8.92 -15.86 -4.60
N LEU A 353 -7.74 -15.82 -3.98
CA LEU A 353 -6.80 -14.71 -4.12
C LEU A 353 -6.34 -14.54 -5.59
N PRO A 354 -5.69 -15.55 -6.22
CA PRO A 354 -5.30 -15.44 -7.62
C PRO A 354 -6.51 -15.28 -8.55
N LEU A 355 -7.63 -15.97 -8.30
CA LEU A 355 -8.83 -15.86 -9.13
C LEU A 355 -9.46 -14.46 -9.09
N LEU A 356 -9.44 -13.78 -7.94
CA LEU A 356 -9.95 -12.41 -7.81
C LEU A 356 -9.06 -11.41 -8.57
N MET A 357 -7.74 -11.61 -8.54
CA MET A 357 -6.81 -10.81 -9.36
C MET A 357 -7.01 -11.06 -10.86
N ALA A 358 -7.23 -12.31 -11.26
CA ALA A 358 -7.58 -12.65 -12.65
C ALA A 358 -8.90 -11.99 -13.09
N ALA A 359 -9.94 -12.05 -12.26
CA ALA A 359 -11.23 -11.43 -12.53
C ALA A 359 -11.14 -9.91 -12.62
N GLY A 360 -10.39 -9.27 -11.73
CA GLY A 360 -10.11 -7.83 -11.76
C GLY A 360 -9.37 -7.43 -13.04
N ALA A 361 -8.30 -8.15 -13.39
CA ALA A 361 -7.53 -7.92 -14.60
C ALA A 361 -8.36 -8.13 -15.87
N PHE A 362 -9.21 -9.16 -15.92
CA PHE A 362 -10.17 -9.36 -17.00
C PHE A 362 -11.16 -8.19 -17.11
N GLY A 363 -11.69 -7.70 -15.97
CA GLY A 363 -12.52 -6.51 -15.92
C GLY A 363 -11.82 -5.28 -16.51
N LEU A 364 -10.53 -5.09 -16.21
CA LEU A 364 -9.72 -4.03 -16.82
C LEU A 364 -9.60 -4.20 -18.33
N LEU A 365 -9.32 -5.41 -18.82
CA LEU A 365 -9.25 -5.68 -20.27
C LEU A 365 -10.57 -5.31 -20.96
N VAL A 366 -11.71 -5.74 -20.41
CA VAL A 366 -13.03 -5.35 -20.92
C VAL A 366 -13.23 -3.84 -20.90
N LEU A 367 -12.79 -3.15 -19.84
CA LEU A 367 -12.84 -1.70 -19.76
C LEU A 367 -11.97 -1.05 -20.83
N THR A 368 -10.75 -1.55 -21.09
CA THR A 368 -9.86 -0.98 -22.12
C THR A 368 -10.45 -1.06 -23.53
N MET A 369 -11.34 -2.02 -23.80
CA MET A 369 -12.05 -2.15 -25.08
C MET A 369 -13.15 -1.08 -25.25
N ARG A 370 -13.60 -0.42 -24.18
CA ARG A 370 -14.63 0.63 -24.27
C ARG A 370 -14.06 1.92 -24.85
N ARG A 371 -14.81 2.58 -25.74
CA ARG A 371 -14.48 3.93 -26.22
C ARG A 371 -14.47 4.90 -25.03
N GLY A 372 -13.38 5.63 -24.86
CA GLY A 372 -13.21 6.58 -23.74
C GLY A 372 -12.70 5.96 -22.43
N ALA A 373 -12.25 4.69 -22.41
CA ALA A 373 -11.77 4.02 -21.20
C ALA A 373 -10.63 4.73 -20.45
N PHE A 374 -9.83 5.50 -21.20
CA PHE A 374 -8.71 6.30 -20.70
C PHE A 374 -9.03 7.82 -20.75
N GLY A 375 -10.32 8.19 -20.83
CA GLY A 375 -10.82 9.56 -21.06
C GLY A 375 -10.71 10.04 -22.51
N ALA A 376 -11.44 11.12 -22.86
CA ALA A 376 -11.38 11.77 -24.18
C ALA A 376 -10.01 12.40 -24.43
N SER A 377 -9.38 12.25 -25.60
CA SER A 377 -8.05 12.82 -25.86
C SER A 377 -8.09 14.36 -25.76
N ALA A 378 -7.06 14.99 -25.18
CA ALA A 378 -6.95 16.46 -25.09
C ALA A 378 -6.96 17.18 -26.46
N ALA A 379 -6.88 16.44 -27.56
CA ALA A 379 -6.98 16.96 -28.93
C ALA A 379 -8.42 17.25 -29.41
N GLN A 380 -9.44 17.16 -28.55
CA GLN A 380 -10.84 17.43 -28.89
C GLN A 380 -11.56 18.36 -27.89
N ALA A 381 -10.80 19.13 -27.10
CA ALA A 381 -11.35 20.21 -26.26
C ALA A 381 -11.12 21.57 -26.92
#